data_AF-A0A1Q2YJH6-F1
#
_entry.id   AF-A0A1Q2YJH6-F1
#
_cell.length_a   1.000
_cell.length_b   1.000
_cell.length_c   1.000
_cell.angle_alpha   90.00
_cell.angle_beta   90.00
_cell.angle_gamma   90.00
#
_symmetry.space_group_name_H-M   'P 1'
#
loop_
_entity.id
_entity.type
_entity.pdbx_description
1 polymer ?
#
loop_
_entity_poly.entity_id
_entity_poly.type
_entity_poly.pdbx_seq_one_letter_code
_entity_poly.pdbx_strand_id
1 'polypeptide(L)'
;MKVGQRLIENKNFVDNADWYKDQIRTVLYSIGDFNSYTNKNRIPVLNMSRKLEEFFADSGRDPKFSLGIRYGYNGARLTHNHEKQYLYVKQALGLWNHVMRDLIELWYLADDDLFDGNSYRMADTGQGLQRIKTCPKLYKKMYSILSECQSKFDYWVGIPVIHLGDDAVPNALFFLDKYIQIPTILIPIDKCVEMIMSLAKDEHIRRMFEEQFGSVEELQKVILCDYFKHGFDGSGADNYYFAGSCVDATSTSSCEFCNNISKKPYYKVFLLSGFTNFNGEGY
;
A
#
# COMPACT_ATOMS: atom_id res chain seq x y z
N MET A 1 17.66 -9.42 27.61
CA MET A 1 16.94 -10.48 28.36
C MET A 1 17.55 -10.84 29.72
N LYS A 2 18.85 -11.18 29.84
CA LYS A 2 19.45 -11.61 31.13
C LYS A 2 19.48 -10.58 32.28
N VAL A 3 19.30 -9.28 31.96
CA VAL A 3 19.20 -8.19 32.96
C VAL A 3 17.76 -8.06 33.49
N GLY A 4 16.74 -8.25 32.64
CA GLY A 4 15.33 -8.19 33.02
C GLY A 4 14.92 -9.38 33.91
N GLN A 5 15.41 -10.58 33.63
CA GLN A 5 15.16 -11.76 34.48
C GLN A 5 15.72 -11.61 35.89
N ARG A 6 16.93 -11.05 36.05
CA ARG A 6 17.53 -10.79 37.37
C ARG A 6 16.82 -9.71 38.19
N LEU A 7 16.05 -8.83 37.56
CA LEU A 7 15.27 -7.79 38.25
C LEU A 7 13.94 -8.32 38.80
N ILE A 8 13.37 -9.35 38.16
CA ILE A 8 12.11 -9.98 38.58
C ILE A 8 12.33 -10.91 39.77
N GLU A 9 13.51 -11.54 39.87
CA GLU A 9 13.78 -12.58 40.86
C GLU A 9 14.05 -12.07 42.29
N ASN A 10 14.16 -10.75 42.55
CA ASN A 10 14.70 -10.32 43.85
C ASN A 10 14.13 -9.06 44.53
N LYS A 11 13.04 -8.44 44.08
CA LYS A 11 12.53 -7.21 44.73
C LYS A 11 11.02 -7.04 44.65
N ASN A 12 10.43 -6.55 45.74
CA ASN A 12 9.01 -6.18 45.82
C ASN A 12 8.75 -4.84 45.07
N PHE A 13 7.49 -4.52 44.80
CA PHE A 13 7.10 -3.31 44.03
C PHE A 13 7.62 -2.00 44.65
N VAL A 14 7.75 -1.94 45.98
CA VAL A 14 8.14 -0.74 46.73
C VAL A 14 9.62 -0.40 46.50
N ASP A 15 10.49 -1.41 46.51
CA ASP A 15 11.95 -1.22 46.38
C ASP A 15 12.39 -0.80 44.96
N ASN A 16 11.50 -0.92 43.97
CA ASN A 16 11.77 -0.66 42.55
C ASN A 16 10.70 0.25 41.91
N ALA A 17 9.98 1.05 42.71
CA ALA A 17 8.86 1.86 42.22
C ALA A 17 9.24 2.74 41.02
N ASP A 18 10.45 3.34 41.03
CA ASP A 18 10.95 4.14 39.91
C ASP A 18 11.24 3.31 38.65
N TRP A 19 11.79 2.10 38.80
CA TRP A 19 12.00 1.19 37.67
C TRP A 19 10.66 0.76 37.07
N TYR A 20 9.69 0.37 37.89
CA TYR A 20 8.34 0.03 37.43
C TYR A 20 7.66 1.22 36.73
N LYS A 21 7.80 2.43 37.28
CA LYS A 21 7.30 3.66 36.66
C LYS A 21 7.91 3.88 35.27
N ASP A 22 9.21 3.66 35.10
CA ASP A 22 9.88 3.79 33.80
C ASP A 22 9.50 2.67 32.83
N GLN A 23 9.31 1.43 33.30
CA GLN A 23 8.79 0.34 32.46
C GLN A 23 7.36 0.62 31.99
N ILE A 24 6.47 1.05 32.90
CA ILE A 24 5.09 1.44 32.55
C ILE A 24 5.10 2.59 31.55
N ARG A 25 5.93 3.61 31.77
CA ARG A 25 6.08 4.73 30.83
C ARG A 25 6.53 4.25 29.45
N THR A 26 7.54 3.38 29.39
CA THR A 26 8.03 2.79 28.13
C THR A 26 6.91 2.04 27.42
N VAL A 27 6.16 1.20 28.14
CA VAL A 27 5.02 0.46 27.57
C VAL A 27 3.97 1.40 27.02
N LEU A 28 3.61 2.47 27.74
CA LEU A 28 2.65 3.48 27.27
C LEU A 28 3.13 4.18 26.00
N TYR A 29 4.42 4.56 25.93
CA TYR A 29 4.98 5.13 24.71
C TYR A 29 4.99 4.14 23.55
N SER A 30 5.37 2.88 23.78
CA SER A 30 5.33 1.85 22.74
C SER A 30 3.92 1.61 22.19
N ILE A 31 2.89 1.67 23.05
CA ILE A 31 1.49 1.63 22.61
C ILE A 31 1.13 2.87 21.77
N GLY A 32 1.59 4.05 22.20
CA GLY A 32 1.43 5.29 21.44
C GLY A 32 2.05 5.23 20.05
N ASP A 33 3.29 4.77 19.97
CA ASP A 33 4.05 4.62 18.72
C ASP A 33 3.40 3.59 17.80
N PHE A 34 2.99 2.43 18.35
CA PHE A 34 2.25 1.40 17.62
C PHE A 34 1.00 1.98 16.95
N ASN A 35 0.17 2.69 17.72
CA ASN A 35 -1.06 3.28 17.21
C ASN A 35 -0.78 4.40 16.18
N SER A 36 0.21 5.26 16.46
CA SER A 36 0.60 6.35 15.57
C SER A 36 1.08 5.83 14.22
N TYR A 37 2.00 4.85 14.23
CA TYR A 37 2.53 4.21 13.02
C TYR A 37 1.43 3.51 12.22
N THR A 38 0.61 2.69 12.90
CA THR A 38 -0.49 1.96 12.27
C THR A 38 -1.49 2.92 11.61
N ASN A 39 -1.91 3.96 12.32
CA ASN A 39 -2.84 4.95 11.78
C ASN A 39 -2.24 5.74 10.62
N LYS A 40 -0.99 6.22 10.75
CA LYS A 40 -0.31 6.99 9.70
C LYS A 40 -0.27 6.22 8.37
N ASN A 41 -0.02 4.91 8.42
CA ASN A 41 0.09 4.08 7.22
C ASN A 41 -1.26 3.59 6.70
N ARG A 42 -2.26 3.48 7.57
CA ARG A 42 -3.59 2.94 7.23
C ARG A 42 -4.59 4.00 6.76
N ILE A 43 -4.51 5.23 7.28
CA ILE A 43 -5.41 6.34 6.91
C ILE A 43 -5.43 6.60 5.38
N PRO A 44 -4.27 6.67 4.68
CA PRO A 44 -4.26 6.87 3.23
C PRO A 44 -5.03 5.79 2.48
N VAL A 45 -4.90 4.52 2.89
CA VAL A 45 -5.63 3.41 2.28
C VAL A 45 -7.14 3.58 2.47
N LEU A 46 -7.59 3.92 3.68
CA LEU A 46 -9.00 4.17 3.98
C LEU A 46 -9.56 5.36 3.20
N ASN A 47 -8.79 6.44 3.10
CA ASN A 47 -9.14 7.62 2.33
C ASN A 47 -9.31 7.30 0.84
N MET A 48 -8.41 6.51 0.27
CA MET A 48 -8.49 6.08 -1.12
C MET A 48 -9.69 5.15 -1.35
N SER A 49 -9.99 4.24 -0.41
CA SER A 49 -11.20 3.40 -0.47
C SER A 49 -12.48 4.24 -0.46
N ARG A 50 -12.56 5.25 0.42
CA ARG A 50 -13.71 6.17 0.47
C ARG A 50 -13.86 6.93 -0.86
N LYS A 51 -12.76 7.47 -1.38
CA LYS A 51 -12.74 8.20 -2.66
C LYS A 51 -13.14 7.30 -3.84
N LEU A 52 -12.75 6.02 -3.83
CA LEU A 52 -13.19 5.03 -4.81
C LEU A 52 -14.70 4.83 -4.76
N GLU A 53 -15.26 4.61 -3.57
CA GLU A 53 -16.70 4.42 -3.37
C GLU A 53 -17.50 5.67 -3.76
N GLU A 54 -17.09 6.84 -3.26
CA GLU A 54 -17.79 8.11 -3.45
C GLU A 54 -17.85 8.56 -4.91
N PHE A 55 -16.74 8.42 -5.65
CA PHE A 55 -16.66 8.94 -7.01
C PHE A 55 -16.89 7.90 -8.10
N PHE A 56 -16.72 6.61 -7.81
CA PHE A 56 -16.64 5.58 -8.85
C PHE A 56 -17.54 4.35 -8.61
N ALA A 57 -18.36 4.30 -7.56
CA ALA A 57 -19.31 3.19 -7.39
C ALA A 57 -20.34 3.11 -8.52
N ASP A 58 -20.81 4.26 -9.02
CA ASP A 58 -21.85 4.38 -10.06
C ASP A 58 -21.35 5.08 -11.35
N SER A 59 -20.04 5.29 -11.50
CA SER A 59 -19.48 6.06 -12.61
C SER A 59 -19.36 5.27 -13.92
N GLY A 60 -19.71 3.98 -13.94
CA GLY A 60 -19.61 3.14 -15.14
C GLY A 60 -20.42 3.62 -16.35
N ARG A 61 -21.46 4.43 -16.10
CA ARG A 61 -22.28 5.04 -17.17
C ARG A 61 -21.65 6.30 -17.76
N ASP A 62 -20.70 6.92 -17.08
CA ASP A 62 -19.96 8.07 -17.58
C ASP A 62 -18.68 7.56 -18.28
N PRO A 63 -18.57 7.64 -19.62
CA PRO A 63 -17.37 7.19 -20.33
C PRO A 63 -16.08 7.89 -19.87
N LYS A 64 -16.17 9.12 -19.37
CA LYS A 64 -15.02 9.91 -18.89
C LYS A 64 -14.45 9.34 -17.60
N PHE A 65 -15.31 8.86 -16.70
CA PHE A 65 -14.93 8.35 -15.37
C PHE A 65 -15.19 6.86 -15.17
N SER A 66 -15.48 6.13 -16.26
CA SER A 66 -15.42 4.67 -16.28
C SER A 66 -14.01 4.22 -15.92
N LEU A 67 -13.89 3.16 -15.13
CA LEU A 67 -12.62 2.56 -14.68
C LEU A 67 -12.13 1.45 -15.61
N GLY A 68 -12.84 1.19 -16.73
CA GLY A 68 -12.47 0.11 -17.64
C GLY A 68 -11.04 0.25 -18.18
N ILE A 69 -10.34 -0.88 -18.25
CA ILE A 69 -8.99 -1.00 -18.81
C ILE A 69 -8.95 -2.12 -19.86
N ARG A 70 -8.04 -2.00 -20.83
CA ARG A 70 -7.89 -2.96 -21.93
C ARG A 70 -6.43 -3.29 -22.15
N TYR A 71 -6.13 -4.58 -22.29
CA TYR A 71 -4.78 -5.08 -22.55
C TYR A 71 -4.15 -4.37 -23.74
N GLY A 72 -2.90 -3.93 -23.57
CA GLY A 72 -2.09 -3.25 -24.57
C GLY A 72 -2.44 -1.77 -24.78
N TYR A 73 -3.49 -1.26 -24.13
CA TYR A 73 -3.85 0.15 -24.19
C TYR A 73 -3.23 0.91 -23.01
N ASN A 74 -2.47 1.97 -23.30
CA ASN A 74 -1.75 2.78 -22.30
C ASN A 74 -0.89 1.96 -21.32
N GLY A 75 -0.34 0.82 -21.77
CA GLY A 75 0.53 -0.04 -20.95
C GLY A 75 -0.19 -1.07 -20.08
N ALA A 76 -1.53 -1.08 -20.06
CA ALA A 76 -2.31 -2.03 -19.27
C ALA A 76 -2.03 -3.49 -19.68
N ARG A 77 -1.86 -4.37 -18.68
CA ARG A 77 -1.68 -5.82 -18.85
C ARG A 77 -2.93 -6.62 -18.48
N LEU A 78 -3.97 -5.94 -18.02
CA LEU A 78 -5.28 -6.50 -17.71
C LEU A 78 -6.37 -5.95 -18.63
N THR A 79 -7.46 -6.70 -18.73
CA THR A 79 -8.69 -6.25 -19.41
C THR A 79 -9.88 -6.41 -18.47
N HIS A 80 -10.42 -5.29 -17.99
CA HIS A 80 -11.56 -5.23 -17.08
C HIS A 80 -12.58 -4.20 -17.59
N ASN A 81 -13.87 -4.50 -17.47
CA ASN A 81 -14.89 -3.46 -17.51
C ASN A 81 -14.84 -2.63 -16.21
N HIS A 82 -15.67 -1.58 -16.12
CA HIS A 82 -15.69 -0.71 -14.96
C HIS A 82 -15.98 -1.48 -13.67
N GLU A 83 -17.00 -2.33 -13.66
CA GLU A 83 -17.44 -3.05 -12.46
C GLU A 83 -16.35 -3.99 -11.95
N LYS A 84 -15.68 -4.70 -12.86
CA LYS A 84 -14.58 -5.60 -12.53
C LYS A 84 -13.35 -4.83 -12.04
N GLN A 85 -13.00 -3.70 -12.68
CA GLN A 85 -11.87 -2.88 -12.22
C GLN A 85 -12.17 -2.23 -10.87
N TYR A 86 -13.36 -1.66 -10.69
CA TYR A 86 -13.82 -1.09 -9.42
C TYR A 86 -13.68 -2.11 -8.29
N LEU A 87 -14.21 -3.33 -8.48
CA LEU A 87 -14.12 -4.39 -7.49
C LEU A 87 -12.67 -4.84 -7.25
N TYR A 88 -11.86 -4.96 -8.31
CA TYR A 88 -10.45 -5.32 -8.19
C TYR A 88 -9.66 -4.31 -7.35
N VAL A 89 -9.84 -3.01 -7.60
CA VAL A 89 -9.22 -1.93 -6.83
C VAL A 89 -9.73 -1.96 -5.38
N LYS A 90 -11.04 -2.12 -5.18
CA LYS A 90 -11.65 -2.19 -3.84
C LYS A 90 -11.10 -3.36 -3.02
N GLN A 91 -10.89 -4.51 -3.66
CA GLN A 91 -10.28 -5.69 -3.05
C GLN A 91 -8.80 -5.48 -2.69
N ALA A 92 -8.03 -4.86 -3.59
CA ALA A 92 -6.62 -4.54 -3.34
C ALA A 92 -6.46 -3.55 -2.18
N LEU A 93 -7.20 -2.44 -2.18
CA LEU A 93 -7.21 -1.49 -1.07
C LEU A 93 -7.72 -2.13 0.23
N GLY A 94 -8.73 -2.99 0.13
CA GLY A 94 -9.22 -3.80 1.24
C GLY A 94 -8.12 -4.64 1.85
N LEU A 95 -7.33 -5.34 1.04
CA LEU A 95 -6.23 -6.14 1.52
C LEU A 95 -5.12 -5.28 2.14
N TRP A 96 -4.71 -4.21 1.46
CA TRP A 96 -3.71 -3.27 1.98
C TRP A 96 -4.12 -2.69 3.33
N ASN A 97 -5.41 -2.42 3.55
CA ASN A 97 -5.92 -1.97 4.83
C ASN A 97 -5.72 -2.98 5.97
N HIS A 98 -5.88 -4.29 5.69
CA HIS A 98 -5.62 -5.33 6.68
C HIS A 98 -4.12 -5.55 6.90
N VAL A 99 -3.33 -5.48 5.82
CA VAL A 99 -1.86 -5.58 5.94
C VAL A 99 -1.30 -4.42 6.76
N MET A 100 -1.73 -3.18 6.52
CA MET A 100 -1.31 -2.01 7.30
C MET A 100 -1.71 -2.11 8.78
N ARG A 101 -2.87 -2.71 9.07
CA ARG A 101 -3.31 -2.99 10.45
C ARG A 101 -2.34 -3.94 11.17
N ASP A 102 -1.87 -4.98 10.47
CA ASP A 102 -1.06 -6.05 11.04
C ASP A 102 0.45 -5.89 10.73
N LEU A 103 0.87 -4.75 10.16
CA LEU A 103 2.21 -4.58 9.60
C LEU A 103 3.33 -4.79 10.64
N ILE A 104 3.12 -4.35 11.88
CA ILE A 104 4.11 -4.53 12.96
C ILE A 104 4.25 -6.01 13.34
N GLU A 105 3.16 -6.77 13.37
CA GLU A 105 3.20 -8.22 13.60
C GLU A 105 3.86 -8.93 12.41
N LEU A 106 3.50 -8.55 11.18
CA LEU A 106 4.12 -9.09 9.97
C LEU A 106 5.64 -8.81 9.95
N TRP A 107 6.08 -7.64 10.39
CA TRP A 107 7.49 -7.31 10.54
C TRP A 107 8.17 -8.22 11.56
N TYR A 108 7.59 -8.39 12.74
CA TYR A 108 8.11 -9.33 13.73
C TYR A 108 8.23 -10.77 13.18
N LEU A 109 7.21 -11.27 12.47
CA LEU A 109 7.24 -12.60 11.86
C LEU A 109 8.25 -12.69 10.71
N ALA A 110 8.45 -11.62 9.96
CA ALA A 110 9.47 -11.54 8.93
C ALA A 110 10.88 -11.67 9.53
N ASP A 111 11.16 -10.99 10.64
CA ASP A 111 12.44 -11.13 11.35
C ASP A 111 12.61 -12.57 11.88
N ASP A 112 11.58 -13.12 12.52
CA ASP A 112 11.60 -14.48 13.05
C ASP A 112 11.84 -15.52 11.95
N ASP A 113 11.21 -15.35 10.78
CA ASP A 113 11.50 -16.19 9.61
C ASP A 113 12.92 -15.91 9.08
N LEU A 114 13.43 -14.68 9.01
CA LEU A 114 14.81 -14.42 8.55
C LEU A 114 15.89 -15.09 9.41
N PHE A 115 15.64 -15.21 10.71
CA PHE A 115 16.59 -15.72 11.71
C PHE A 115 16.24 -17.11 12.28
N ASP A 116 15.33 -17.86 11.65
CA ASP A 116 14.89 -19.20 12.11
C ASP A 116 15.95 -20.32 12.03
N GLY A 117 17.13 -20.04 11.48
CA GLY A 117 18.23 -20.98 11.30
C GLY A 117 18.16 -21.83 10.01
N ASN A 118 17.11 -21.68 9.19
CA ASN A 118 17.02 -22.34 7.89
C ASN A 118 17.97 -21.69 6.85
N SER A 119 18.51 -22.51 5.95
CA SER A 119 19.46 -22.07 4.93
C SER A 119 18.79 -21.31 3.78
N TYR A 120 19.48 -20.31 3.25
CA TYR A 120 19.15 -19.70 1.97
C TYR A 120 19.57 -20.61 0.81
N ARG A 121 18.76 -20.63 -0.25
CA ARG A 121 19.10 -21.21 -1.54
C ARG A 121 19.40 -20.09 -2.54
N MET A 122 20.58 -20.11 -3.15
CA MET A 122 20.89 -19.22 -4.27
C MET A 122 20.18 -19.72 -5.53
N ALA A 123 19.43 -18.85 -6.20
CA ALA A 123 18.79 -19.17 -7.47
C ALA A 123 18.70 -17.92 -8.35
N ASP A 124 18.78 -18.12 -9.67
CA ASP A 124 18.40 -17.09 -10.63
C ASP A 124 16.88 -17.01 -10.69
N THR A 125 16.35 -15.82 -10.47
CA THR A 125 14.90 -15.53 -10.39
C THR A 125 14.37 -14.89 -11.67
N GLY A 126 15.22 -14.69 -12.68
CA GLY A 126 14.91 -13.83 -13.84
C GLY A 126 15.06 -12.34 -13.53
N GLN A 127 15.10 -11.94 -12.26
CA GLN A 127 15.48 -10.60 -11.79
C GLN A 127 16.94 -10.55 -11.29
N GLY A 128 17.73 -11.56 -11.64
CA GLY A 128 19.09 -11.76 -11.17
C GLY A 128 19.21 -12.85 -10.09
N LEU A 129 20.44 -13.05 -9.63
CA LEU A 129 20.80 -14.07 -8.65
C LEU A 129 20.39 -13.64 -7.24
N GLN A 130 19.39 -14.32 -6.66
CA GLN A 130 18.81 -13.97 -5.36
C GLN A 130 19.01 -15.06 -4.31
N ARG A 131 18.98 -14.63 -3.04
CA ARG A 131 18.94 -15.51 -1.86
C ARG A 131 17.48 -15.84 -1.53
N ILE A 132 17.03 -17.00 -1.97
CA ILE A 132 15.67 -17.48 -1.69
C ILE A 132 15.64 -18.17 -0.34
N LYS A 133 14.65 -17.86 0.50
CA LYS A 133 14.41 -18.51 1.78
C LYS A 133 12.93 -18.58 2.09
N THR A 134 12.47 -19.74 2.54
CA THR A 134 11.08 -19.96 2.96
C THR A 134 10.71 -19.07 4.15
N CYS A 135 9.46 -18.61 4.19
CA CYS A 135 8.94 -17.77 5.27
C CYS A 135 7.60 -18.33 5.80
N PRO A 136 7.62 -19.51 6.46
CA PRO A 136 6.40 -20.23 6.80
C PRO A 136 5.49 -19.48 7.78
N LYS A 137 6.04 -18.73 8.74
CA LYS A 137 5.25 -18.01 9.75
C LYS A 137 4.58 -16.79 9.13
N LEU A 138 5.35 -16.02 8.37
CA LEU A 138 4.88 -14.86 7.63
C LEU A 138 3.84 -15.27 6.57
N TYR A 139 4.10 -16.36 5.83
CA TYR A 139 3.16 -16.90 4.84
C TYR A 139 1.81 -17.24 5.47
N LYS A 140 1.83 -17.97 6.60
CA LYS A 140 0.60 -18.35 7.32
C LYS A 140 -0.19 -17.12 7.78
N LYS A 141 0.48 -16.10 8.32
CA LYS A 141 -0.18 -14.86 8.76
C LYS A 141 -0.78 -14.09 7.57
N MET A 142 -0.04 -13.95 6.48
CA MET A 142 -0.53 -13.28 5.27
C MET A 142 -1.73 -14.01 4.66
N TYR A 143 -1.74 -15.35 4.67
CA TYR A 143 -2.89 -16.14 4.21
C TYR A 143 -4.12 -15.93 5.09
N SER A 144 -3.94 -15.82 6.42
CA SER A 144 -5.03 -15.47 7.34
C SER A 144 -5.61 -14.08 7.06
N ILE A 145 -4.74 -13.10 6.79
CA ILE A 145 -5.16 -11.73 6.42
C ILE A 145 -5.93 -11.73 5.10
N LEU A 146 -5.43 -12.44 4.09
CA LEU A 146 -6.11 -12.57 2.81
C LEU A 146 -7.49 -13.21 2.97
N SER A 147 -7.59 -14.29 3.75
CA SER A 147 -8.86 -14.97 4.02
C SER A 147 -9.87 -14.06 4.74
N GLU A 148 -9.43 -13.28 5.74
CA GLU A 148 -10.27 -12.28 6.41
C GLU A 148 -10.76 -11.19 5.44
N CYS A 149 -9.90 -10.76 4.52
CA CYS A 149 -10.27 -9.78 3.52
C CYS A 149 -11.27 -10.37 2.51
N GLN A 150 -11.01 -11.57 2.00
CA GLN A 150 -11.87 -12.26 1.04
C GLN A 150 -13.26 -12.53 1.60
N SER A 151 -13.41 -12.84 2.89
CA SER A 151 -14.71 -13.09 3.50
C SER A 151 -15.64 -11.86 3.51
N LYS A 152 -15.14 -10.67 3.14
CA LYS A 152 -15.92 -9.43 3.02
C LYS A 152 -16.45 -9.16 1.62
N PHE A 153 -16.16 -10.05 0.66
CA PHE A 153 -16.58 -9.93 -0.74
C PHE A 153 -17.27 -11.21 -1.20
N ASP A 154 -18.26 -11.09 -2.08
CA ASP A 154 -18.99 -12.25 -2.62
C ASP A 154 -18.10 -13.14 -3.50
N TYR A 155 -17.14 -12.53 -4.20
CA TYR A 155 -16.15 -13.23 -5.02
C TYR A 155 -14.87 -12.41 -5.12
N TRP A 156 -13.76 -13.05 -5.49
CA TRP A 156 -12.44 -12.42 -5.64
C TRP A 156 -12.06 -12.30 -7.12
N VAL A 157 -11.64 -11.11 -7.58
CA VAL A 157 -11.33 -10.84 -8.99
C VAL A 157 -9.91 -11.27 -9.37
N GLY A 158 -8.95 -11.03 -8.48
CA GLY A 158 -7.55 -11.36 -8.69
C GLY A 158 -7.22 -12.84 -8.51
N ILE A 159 -5.95 -13.20 -8.62
CA ILE A 159 -5.44 -14.51 -8.23
C ILE A 159 -5.07 -14.45 -6.73
N PRO A 160 -5.62 -15.31 -5.87
CA PRO A 160 -5.32 -15.27 -4.43
C PRO A 160 -4.01 -16.00 -4.09
N VAL A 161 -2.97 -15.78 -4.89
CA VAL A 161 -1.62 -16.33 -4.68
C VAL A 161 -0.79 -15.30 -3.92
N ILE A 162 -0.13 -15.78 -2.87
CA ILE A 162 0.87 -15.04 -2.10
C ILE A 162 2.23 -15.61 -2.50
N HIS A 163 3.07 -14.79 -3.11
CA HIS A 163 4.46 -15.08 -3.39
C HIS A 163 5.31 -14.73 -2.18
N LEU A 164 6.02 -15.72 -1.64
CA LEU A 164 6.88 -15.54 -0.49
C LEU A 164 7.86 -16.71 -0.32
N GLY A 165 9.14 -16.40 -0.31
CA GLY A 165 10.19 -17.41 -0.29
C GLY A 165 10.31 -18.17 -1.63
N ASP A 166 9.99 -17.51 -2.74
CA ASP A 166 10.00 -18.05 -4.09
C ASP A 166 10.80 -17.15 -5.05
N ASP A 167 10.59 -17.29 -6.36
CA ASP A 167 11.25 -16.49 -7.39
C ASP A 167 10.69 -15.06 -7.50
N ALA A 168 9.43 -14.82 -7.14
CA ALA A 168 8.82 -13.49 -7.17
C ALA A 168 9.19 -12.65 -5.94
N VAL A 169 9.16 -13.27 -4.76
CA VAL A 169 9.46 -12.64 -3.47
C VAL A 169 10.46 -13.54 -2.75
N PRO A 170 11.78 -13.35 -2.96
CA PRO A 170 12.82 -14.27 -2.53
C PRO A 170 12.82 -14.61 -1.04
N ASN A 171 12.46 -13.67 -0.18
CA ASN A 171 12.49 -13.85 1.26
C ASN A 171 11.65 -12.77 1.94
N ALA A 172 11.55 -12.85 3.28
CA ALA A 172 10.71 -11.95 4.07
C ALA A 172 11.13 -10.48 3.98
N LEU A 173 12.39 -10.16 3.66
CA LEU A 173 12.82 -8.76 3.47
C LEU A 173 12.16 -8.14 2.23
N PHE A 174 12.12 -8.87 1.12
CA PHE A 174 11.43 -8.42 -0.11
C PHE A 174 9.92 -8.25 0.11
N PHE A 175 9.33 -9.10 0.96
CA PHE A 175 7.93 -8.93 1.37
C PHE A 175 7.73 -7.62 2.13
N LEU A 176 8.58 -7.32 3.12
CA LEU A 176 8.44 -6.09 3.89
C LEU A 176 8.62 -4.85 3.01
N ASP A 177 9.66 -4.82 2.18
CA ASP A 177 9.92 -3.70 1.27
C ASP A 177 8.68 -3.36 0.43
N LYS A 178 8.05 -4.39 -0.12
CA LYS A 178 6.84 -4.25 -0.92
C LYS A 178 5.67 -3.60 -0.20
N TYR A 179 5.34 -4.07 1.01
CA TYR A 179 4.16 -3.55 1.73
C TYR A 179 4.44 -2.22 2.43
N ILE A 180 5.70 -1.94 2.81
CA ILE A 180 6.12 -0.65 3.35
C ILE A 180 6.02 0.46 2.30
N GLN A 181 6.11 0.14 1.01
CA GLN A 181 5.93 1.11 -0.08
C GLN A 181 4.49 1.60 -0.25
N ILE A 182 3.46 0.85 0.20
CA ILE A 182 2.05 1.24 0.03
C ILE A 182 1.74 2.65 0.57
N PRO A 183 2.04 2.98 1.84
CA PRO A 183 1.80 4.33 2.34
C PRO A 183 2.61 5.37 1.57
N THR A 184 3.84 5.04 1.18
CA THR A 184 4.70 5.95 0.41
C THR A 184 4.09 6.29 -0.96
N ILE A 185 3.37 5.35 -1.58
CA ILE A 185 2.63 5.57 -2.83
C ILE A 185 1.34 6.37 -2.59
N LEU A 186 0.54 5.97 -1.58
CA LEU A 186 -0.80 6.52 -1.41
C LEU A 186 -0.80 7.91 -0.76
N ILE A 187 0.10 8.20 0.18
CA ILE A 187 0.13 9.49 0.90
C ILE A 187 0.23 10.67 -0.07
N PRO A 188 1.15 10.70 -1.06
CA PRO A 188 1.25 11.84 -1.96
C PRO A 188 0.02 12.01 -2.86
N ILE A 189 -0.60 10.92 -3.30
CA ILE A 189 -1.82 10.95 -4.13
C ILE A 189 -2.98 11.48 -3.30
N ASP A 190 -3.17 10.93 -2.10
CA ASP A 190 -4.23 11.31 -1.17
C ASP A 190 -4.13 12.80 -0.79
N LYS A 191 -2.94 13.25 -0.39
CA LYS A 191 -2.66 14.66 -0.07
C LYS A 191 -2.87 15.58 -1.27
N CYS A 192 -2.41 15.20 -2.45
CA CYS A 192 -2.63 15.99 -3.67
C CYS A 192 -4.14 16.21 -3.87
N VAL A 193 -4.93 15.13 -3.82
CA VAL A 193 -6.38 15.18 -4.00
C VAL A 193 -7.08 16.04 -2.94
N GLU A 194 -6.66 15.95 -1.68
CA GLU A 194 -7.22 16.76 -0.59
C GLU A 194 -6.84 18.24 -0.69
N MET A 195 -5.60 18.53 -1.09
CA MET A 195 -5.09 19.90 -1.18
C MET A 195 -5.73 20.71 -2.31
N ILE A 196 -6.24 20.08 -3.37
CA ILE A 196 -6.87 20.78 -4.50
C ILE A 196 -7.94 21.77 -4.03
N MET A 197 -8.81 21.38 -3.09
CA MET A 197 -9.87 22.27 -2.58
C MET A 197 -9.30 23.48 -1.84
N SER A 198 -8.18 23.31 -1.13
CA SER A 198 -7.51 24.41 -0.44
C SER A 198 -6.76 25.32 -1.40
N LEU A 199 -6.11 24.75 -2.41
CA LEU A 199 -5.39 25.48 -3.46
C LEU A 199 -6.35 26.31 -4.32
N ALA A 200 -7.54 25.78 -4.62
CA ALA A 200 -8.58 26.46 -5.37
C ALA A 200 -9.27 27.61 -4.62
N LYS A 201 -8.86 27.92 -3.37
CA LYS A 201 -9.26 29.18 -2.70
C LYS A 201 -8.63 30.40 -3.36
N ASP A 202 -7.46 30.24 -3.99
CA ASP A 202 -6.86 31.26 -4.83
C ASP A 202 -7.54 31.29 -6.21
N GLU A 203 -8.02 32.46 -6.63
CA GLU A 203 -8.79 32.61 -7.87
C GLU A 203 -7.98 32.29 -9.14
N HIS A 204 -6.68 32.54 -9.13
CA HIS A 204 -5.82 32.25 -10.28
C HIS A 204 -5.56 30.75 -10.40
N ILE A 205 -5.31 30.08 -9.28
CA ILE A 205 -5.13 28.62 -9.26
C ILE A 205 -6.43 27.92 -9.63
N ARG A 206 -7.57 28.38 -9.07
CA ARG A 206 -8.88 27.84 -9.40
C ARG A 206 -9.18 27.95 -10.89
N ARG A 207 -8.95 29.13 -11.49
CA ARG A 207 -9.14 29.35 -12.91
C ARG A 207 -8.26 28.42 -13.76
N MET A 208 -6.99 28.24 -13.38
CA MET A 208 -6.09 27.30 -14.04
C MET A 208 -6.64 25.86 -13.99
N PHE A 209 -7.20 25.43 -12.85
CA PHE A 209 -7.81 24.10 -12.74
C PHE A 209 -9.08 23.97 -13.59
N GLU A 210 -9.97 24.95 -13.56
CA GLU A 210 -11.23 24.95 -14.32
C GLU A 210 -10.96 25.02 -15.85
N GLU A 211 -10.00 25.83 -16.30
CA GLU A 211 -9.62 25.94 -17.71
C GLU A 211 -9.03 24.63 -18.25
N GLN A 212 -8.22 23.91 -17.47
CA GLN A 212 -7.55 22.70 -17.92
C GLN A 212 -8.40 21.43 -17.72
N PHE A 213 -9.17 21.35 -16.63
CA PHE A 213 -9.84 20.12 -16.20
C PHE A 213 -11.36 20.24 -16.06
N GLY A 214 -11.93 21.41 -16.33
CA GLY A 214 -13.38 21.67 -16.26
C GLY A 214 -13.83 22.16 -14.90
N SER A 215 -13.57 21.38 -13.84
CA SER A 215 -13.86 21.80 -12.47
C SER A 215 -12.86 21.23 -11.46
N VAL A 216 -12.89 21.79 -10.25
CA VAL A 216 -12.10 21.31 -9.12
C VAL A 216 -12.42 19.83 -8.77
N GLU A 217 -13.70 19.48 -8.75
CA GLU A 217 -14.13 18.10 -8.50
C GLU A 217 -13.73 17.17 -9.66
N GLU A 218 -13.84 17.65 -10.91
CA GLU A 218 -13.39 16.88 -12.06
C GLU A 218 -11.88 16.63 -12.03
N LEU A 219 -11.06 17.60 -11.58
CA LEU A 219 -9.62 17.39 -11.40
C LEU A 219 -9.34 16.27 -10.38
N GLN A 220 -10.05 16.25 -9.25
CA GLN A 220 -9.93 15.15 -8.27
C GLN A 220 -10.27 13.80 -8.92
N LYS A 221 -11.39 13.73 -9.67
CA LYS A 221 -11.80 12.52 -10.38
C LYS A 221 -10.81 12.12 -11.48
N VAL A 222 -10.21 13.08 -12.20
CA VAL A 222 -9.21 12.79 -13.24
C VAL A 222 -7.99 12.09 -12.65
N ILE A 223 -7.45 12.61 -11.54
CA ILE A 223 -6.29 12.02 -10.86
C ILE A 223 -6.65 10.61 -10.33
N LEU A 224 -7.78 10.49 -9.64
CA LEU A 224 -8.20 9.23 -9.04
C LEU A 224 -8.56 8.17 -10.09
N CYS A 225 -9.25 8.55 -11.17
CA CYS A 225 -9.61 7.64 -12.27
C CYS A 225 -8.36 7.08 -12.94
N ASP A 226 -7.36 7.94 -13.22
CA ASP A 226 -6.10 7.52 -13.81
C ASP A 226 -5.32 6.58 -12.87
N TYR A 227 -5.28 6.87 -11.56
CA TYR A 227 -4.64 5.99 -10.58
C TYR A 227 -5.39 4.66 -10.40
N PHE A 228 -6.71 4.65 -10.26
CA PHE A 228 -7.47 3.41 -10.09
C PHE A 228 -7.49 2.52 -11.35
N LYS A 229 -7.28 3.10 -12.52
CA LYS A 229 -6.96 2.34 -13.74
C LYS A 229 -5.54 1.80 -13.68
N HIS A 230 -4.56 2.70 -13.71
CA HIS A 230 -3.19 2.38 -14.08
C HIS A 230 -2.28 2.03 -12.91
N GLY A 231 -2.69 2.34 -11.68
CA GLY A 231 -2.07 1.80 -10.47
C GLY A 231 -2.46 0.35 -10.18
N PHE A 232 -3.41 -0.22 -10.94
CA PHE A 232 -3.98 -1.57 -10.76
C PHE A 232 -4.24 -2.29 -12.10
N ASP A 233 -3.43 -2.02 -13.13
CA ASP A 233 -3.63 -2.58 -14.48
C ASP A 233 -2.66 -3.72 -14.84
N GLY A 234 -1.81 -4.15 -13.90
CA GLY A 234 -0.81 -5.19 -14.11
C GLY A 234 0.47 -4.71 -14.82
N SER A 235 0.63 -3.41 -15.06
CA SER A 235 1.89 -2.82 -15.54
C SER A 235 3.02 -2.98 -14.52
N GLY A 236 4.27 -2.81 -14.98
CA GLY A 236 5.49 -2.92 -14.17
C GLY A 236 6.04 -4.34 -13.96
N ALA A 237 5.32 -5.38 -14.39
CA ALA A 237 5.83 -6.76 -14.35
C ALA A 237 6.58 -7.16 -15.63
N ASP A 238 7.65 -7.94 -15.49
CA ASP A 238 8.58 -8.30 -16.57
C ASP A 238 8.02 -9.31 -17.59
N ASN A 239 6.99 -10.09 -17.21
CA ASN A 239 6.47 -11.21 -18.01
C ASN A 239 5.02 -11.57 -17.62
N TYR A 240 4.28 -12.23 -18.52
CA TYR A 240 2.84 -12.51 -18.36
C TYR A 240 2.47 -13.27 -17.08
N TYR A 241 3.36 -14.15 -16.59
CA TYR A 241 3.14 -14.91 -15.36
C TYR A 241 3.14 -14.04 -14.09
N PHE A 242 3.92 -12.95 -14.11
CA PHE A 242 4.02 -11.98 -13.02
C PHE A 242 3.21 -10.71 -13.31
N ALA A 243 2.74 -10.54 -14.55
CA ALA A 243 1.84 -9.49 -14.99
C ALA A 243 0.45 -9.71 -14.40
N GLY A 244 0.32 -9.29 -13.14
CA GLY A 244 -0.83 -8.51 -12.72
C GLY A 244 -2.11 -9.28 -12.61
N SER A 245 -2.28 -10.04 -11.55
CA SER A 245 -3.61 -10.27 -10.94
C SER A 245 -3.47 -10.86 -9.54
N CYS A 246 -2.32 -11.47 -9.24
CA CYS A 246 -2.01 -11.92 -7.90
C CYS A 246 -2.06 -10.74 -6.91
N VAL A 247 -2.38 -11.07 -5.66
CA VAL A 247 -2.35 -10.13 -4.53
C VAL A 247 -1.08 -9.27 -4.56
N ASP A 248 0.02 -9.94 -4.89
CA ASP A 248 1.35 -9.40 -4.95
C ASP A 248 1.65 -8.48 -6.12
N ALA A 249 0.98 -8.61 -7.26
CA ALA A 249 1.30 -7.78 -8.43
C ALA A 249 0.66 -6.38 -8.36
N THR A 250 -0.28 -6.16 -7.42
CA THR A 250 -1.01 -4.89 -7.30
C THR A 250 -0.11 -3.71 -6.95
N SER A 251 0.87 -3.90 -6.06
CA SER A 251 1.81 -2.84 -5.68
C SER A 251 2.76 -2.47 -6.83
N THR A 252 3.11 -3.43 -7.69
CA THR A 252 4.02 -3.22 -8.83
C THR A 252 3.46 -2.22 -9.83
N SER A 253 2.18 -2.34 -10.21
CA SER A 253 1.54 -1.36 -11.11
C SER A 253 1.44 0.03 -10.48
N SER A 254 1.21 0.09 -9.17
CA SER A 254 1.24 1.34 -8.42
C SER A 254 2.63 1.98 -8.39
N CYS A 255 3.72 1.21 -8.29
CA CYS A 255 5.08 1.72 -8.43
C CYS A 255 5.34 2.24 -9.86
N GLU A 256 4.87 1.53 -10.89
CA GLU A 256 5.01 1.96 -12.28
C GLU A 256 4.22 3.26 -12.56
N PHE A 257 3.03 3.41 -11.95
CA PHE A 257 2.30 4.68 -11.98
C PHE A 257 3.14 5.82 -11.38
N CYS A 258 3.79 5.59 -10.23
CA CYS A 258 4.65 6.57 -9.58
C CYS A 258 5.85 6.97 -10.45
N ASN A 259 6.49 6.00 -11.10
CA ASN A 259 7.61 6.26 -12.04
C ASN A 259 7.21 7.15 -13.21
N ASN A 260 5.93 7.15 -13.59
CA ASN A 260 5.41 7.93 -14.71
C ASN A 260 4.66 9.21 -14.28
N ILE A 261 4.63 9.56 -12.99
CA ILE A 261 3.86 10.72 -12.48
C ILE A 261 4.24 12.03 -13.17
N SER A 262 5.52 12.22 -13.45
CA SER A 262 6.07 13.44 -14.07
C SER A 262 5.59 13.66 -15.51
N LYS A 263 5.10 12.59 -16.15
CA LYS A 263 4.55 12.61 -17.51
C LYS A 263 3.05 12.89 -17.51
N LYS A 264 2.38 12.89 -16.36
CA LYS A 264 0.93 13.07 -16.26
C LYS A 264 0.56 14.55 -16.44
N PRO A 265 -0.56 14.85 -17.12
CA PRO A 265 -0.97 16.24 -17.42
C PRO A 265 -1.27 17.07 -16.15
N TYR A 266 -1.57 16.40 -15.03
CA TYR A 266 -1.84 16.99 -13.73
C TYR A 266 -0.60 17.01 -12.80
N TYR A 267 0.61 16.72 -13.31
CA TYR A 267 1.83 16.72 -12.48
C TYR A 267 2.08 18.07 -11.77
N LYS A 268 1.74 19.19 -12.42
CA LYS A 268 1.84 20.53 -11.81
C LYS A 268 0.97 20.66 -10.55
N VAL A 269 -0.16 19.96 -10.49
CA VAL A 269 -1.04 19.94 -9.33
C VAL A 269 -0.37 19.24 -8.15
N PHE A 270 0.36 18.14 -8.41
CA PHE A 270 1.19 17.50 -7.40
C PHE A 270 2.23 18.49 -6.85
N LEU A 271 2.98 19.18 -7.71
CA LEU A 271 3.97 20.17 -7.28
C LEU A 271 3.34 21.28 -6.42
N LEU A 272 2.18 21.81 -6.82
CA LEU A 272 1.46 22.84 -6.05
C LEU A 272 0.94 22.33 -4.69
N SER A 273 0.64 21.03 -4.58
CA SER A 273 0.26 20.41 -3.31
C SER A 273 1.44 20.17 -2.37
N GLY A 274 2.67 20.49 -2.79
CA GLY A 274 3.91 20.31 -2.02
C GLY A 274 4.67 19.02 -2.36
N PHE A 275 4.28 18.30 -3.40
CA PHE A 275 4.91 17.02 -3.79
C PHE A 275 6.39 17.21 -4.15
N THR A 276 7.26 16.44 -3.51
CA THR A 276 8.69 16.35 -3.83
C THR A 276 9.01 15.05 -4.58
N ASN A 277 8.67 13.91 -3.99
CA ASN A 277 8.91 12.57 -4.52
C ASN A 277 8.03 11.53 -3.80
N PHE A 278 8.08 10.28 -4.29
CA PHE A 278 7.50 9.09 -3.68
C PHE A 278 8.53 8.31 -2.83
N ASN A 279 9.59 8.96 -2.33
CA ASN A 279 10.65 8.30 -1.56
C ASN A 279 10.49 8.55 -0.05
N GLY A 280 9.39 9.18 0.37
CA GLY A 280 9.15 9.55 1.76
C GLY A 280 9.91 10.79 2.23
N GLU A 281 10.81 11.36 1.41
CA GLU A 281 11.50 12.62 1.69
C GLU A 281 10.70 13.79 1.13
N GLY A 282 9.74 14.27 1.90
CA GLY A 282 8.84 15.35 1.45
C GLY A 282 7.76 15.76 2.42
N TYR A 283 7.46 14.94 3.43
CA TYR A 283 6.42 15.20 4.42
C TYR A 283 6.63 14.47 5.74
#